data_AF-A0A3B8ZIG9-F1
#
_entry.id   AF-A0A3B8ZIG9-F1
#
_cell.length_a   1.000
_cell.length_b   1.000
_cell.length_c   1.000
_cell.angle_alpha   90.00
_cell.angle_beta   90.00
_cell.angle_gamma   90.00
#
_symmetry.space_group_name_H-M   'P 1'
#
loop_
_entity.id
_entity.type
_entity.pdbx_description
1 polymer ?
#
loop_
_entity_poly.entity_id
_entity_poly.type
_entity_poly.pdbx_seq_one_letter_code
_entity_poly.pdbx_strand_id
1 'polypeptide(L)'
;MNNVVDAMQSGAASAIEKPLNRDHLVRTLTPVIQQAAAIRQKEAEHNHLNQLFANLSQREQHVLDLVLRGVPNRESAQQLSVSVRTIEARRAKVYDKLECKNLAELVRKIERLEQLKQMFDVSPSKGPVQMSAITGRLSCNFNSSISCHTSGFSLDGLLVNK
;
A
#
# COMPACT_ATOMS: atom_id res chain seq x y z
N MET A 1 4.50 -41.84 -24.87
CA MET A 1 3.63 -40.65 -24.72
C MET A 1 3.40 -40.47 -23.23
N ASN A 2 4.11 -39.53 -22.61
CA ASN A 2 4.22 -39.40 -21.15
C ASN A 2 3.27 -38.29 -20.64
N ASN A 3 1.98 -38.59 -20.58
CA ASN A 3 0.92 -37.62 -20.24
C ASN A 3 0.77 -37.28 -18.74
N VAL A 4 1.55 -37.91 -17.85
CA VAL A 4 1.44 -37.70 -16.40
C VAL A 4 2.38 -36.60 -15.91
N VAL A 5 3.55 -36.48 -16.53
CA VAL A 5 4.59 -35.51 -16.11
C VAL A 5 4.21 -34.08 -16.49
N ASP A 6 3.64 -33.89 -17.68
CA ASP A 6 3.16 -32.57 -18.15
C ASP A 6 1.93 -32.09 -17.34
N ALA A 7 1.08 -33.02 -16.87
CA ALA A 7 -0.05 -32.72 -16.01
C ALA A 7 0.40 -32.25 -14.61
N MET A 8 1.45 -32.88 -14.04
CA MET A 8 2.01 -32.44 -12.76
C MET A 8 2.74 -31.09 -12.88
N GLN A 9 3.42 -30.83 -14.00
CA GLN A 9 4.10 -29.56 -14.24
C GLN A 9 3.14 -28.36 -14.46
N SER A 10 1.87 -28.62 -14.81
CA SER A 10 0.83 -27.58 -14.98
C SER A 10 -0.01 -27.32 -13.72
N GLY A 11 0.37 -27.88 -12.56
CA GLY A 11 -0.32 -27.66 -11.29
C GLY A 11 -1.50 -28.58 -11.02
N ALA A 12 -1.63 -29.72 -11.73
CA ALA A 12 -2.63 -30.71 -11.41
C ALA A 12 -2.32 -31.36 -10.05
N ALA A 13 -3.27 -31.28 -9.11
CA ALA A 13 -3.11 -31.81 -7.76
C ALA A 13 -2.96 -33.35 -7.70
N SER A 14 -3.43 -34.08 -8.72
CA SER A 14 -3.17 -35.52 -8.89
C SER A 14 -3.54 -35.99 -10.30
N ALA A 15 -2.78 -36.95 -10.84
CA ALA A 15 -3.17 -37.71 -12.03
C ALA A 15 -3.85 -39.01 -11.60
N ILE A 16 -5.00 -39.33 -12.19
CA ILE A 16 -5.72 -40.58 -11.90
C ILE A 16 -5.76 -41.42 -13.17
N GLU A 17 -5.01 -42.52 -13.18
CA GLU A 17 -5.09 -43.53 -14.24
C GLU A 17 -6.32 -44.40 -14.04
N LYS A 18 -6.99 -44.76 -15.15
CA LYS A 18 -8.14 -45.67 -15.13
C LYS A 18 -7.68 -47.07 -14.67
N PRO A 19 -8.51 -47.83 -13.92
CA PRO A 19 -9.94 -47.62 -13.68
C PRO A 19 -10.23 -46.75 -12.44
N LEU A 20 -11.09 -45.76 -12.63
CA LEU A 20 -11.56 -44.83 -11.59
C LEU A 20 -12.61 -45.51 -10.70
N ASN A 21 -12.22 -45.95 -9.52
CA ASN A 21 -13.18 -46.33 -8.48
C ASN A 21 -13.82 -45.05 -7.90
N ARG A 22 -15.16 -45.01 -7.78
CA ARG A 22 -15.92 -43.88 -7.24
C ARG A 22 -15.38 -43.45 -5.87
N ASP A 23 -15.05 -44.41 -5.00
CA ASP A 23 -14.55 -44.12 -3.66
C ASP A 23 -13.14 -43.53 -3.68
N HIS A 24 -12.31 -43.94 -4.63
CA HIS A 24 -10.98 -43.37 -4.85
C HIS A 24 -11.07 -41.94 -5.36
N LEU A 25 -11.99 -41.67 -6.31
CA LEU A 25 -12.21 -40.32 -6.84
C LEU A 25 -12.72 -39.36 -5.77
N VAL A 26 -13.69 -39.79 -4.95
CA VAL A 26 -14.19 -38.96 -3.83
C VAL A 26 -13.07 -38.68 -2.83
N ARG A 27 -12.32 -39.71 -2.40
CA ARG A 27 -11.21 -39.54 -1.44
C ARG A 27 -10.12 -38.58 -1.93
N THR A 28 -9.84 -38.56 -3.23
CA THR A 28 -8.81 -37.69 -3.80
C THR A 28 -9.33 -36.27 -4.07
N LEU A 29 -10.56 -36.11 -4.57
CA LEU A 29 -11.09 -34.79 -4.93
C LEU A 29 -11.60 -33.99 -3.73
N THR A 30 -12.17 -34.64 -2.71
CA THR A 30 -12.68 -33.93 -1.53
C THR A 30 -11.63 -33.03 -0.86
N PRO A 31 -10.40 -33.49 -0.54
CA PRO A 31 -9.39 -32.62 0.06
C PRO A 31 -8.95 -31.50 -0.89
N VAL A 32 -8.86 -31.77 -2.20
CA VAL A 32 -8.49 -30.75 -3.21
C VAL A 32 -9.54 -29.64 -3.28
N ILE A 33 -10.83 -29.99 -3.29
CA ILE A 33 -11.93 -29.01 -3.31
C ILE A 33 -11.96 -28.20 -2.01
N GLN A 34 -11.78 -28.84 -0.85
CA GLN A 34 -11.72 -28.16 0.44
C GLN A 34 -10.55 -27.18 0.51
N GLN A 35 -9.38 -27.59 0.03
CA GLN A 35 -8.20 -26.74 -0.04
C GLN A 35 -8.43 -25.54 -0.99
N ALA A 36 -9.01 -25.78 -2.16
CA ALA A 36 -9.34 -24.71 -3.11
C ALA A 36 -10.34 -23.70 -2.52
N ALA A 37 -11.37 -24.18 -1.80
CA ALA A 37 -12.33 -23.32 -1.12
C ALA A 37 -11.65 -22.46 -0.03
N ALA A 38 -10.75 -23.05 0.76
CA ALA A 38 -10.00 -22.33 1.80
C ALA A 38 -9.08 -21.25 1.20
N ILE A 39 -8.44 -21.53 0.07
CA ILE A 39 -7.61 -20.55 -0.65
C ILE A 39 -8.48 -19.38 -1.13
N ARG A 40 -9.59 -19.65 -1.82
CA ARG A 40 -10.52 -18.60 -2.30
C ARG A 40 -11.07 -17.74 -1.17
N GLN A 41 -11.37 -18.34 -0.02
CA GLN A 41 -11.84 -17.60 1.14
C GLN A 41 -10.78 -16.62 1.66
N LYS A 42 -9.52 -17.07 1.74
CA LYS A 42 -8.39 -16.22 2.13
C LYS A 42 -8.11 -15.12 1.09
N GLU A 43 -8.25 -15.40 -0.20
CA GLU A 43 -8.15 -14.39 -1.26
C GLU A 43 -9.23 -13.33 -1.13
N ALA A 44 -10.49 -13.75 -0.92
CA ALA A 44 -11.61 -12.84 -0.73
C ALA A 44 -11.40 -11.94 0.50
N GLU A 45 -10.92 -12.51 1.61
CA GLU A 45 -10.58 -11.76 2.81
C GLU A 45 -9.44 -10.74 2.56
N HIS A 46 -8.37 -11.17 1.89
CA HIS A 46 -7.26 -10.28 1.53
C HIS A 46 -7.71 -9.13 0.64
N ASN A 47 -8.52 -9.41 -0.39
CA ASN A 47 -9.04 -8.40 -1.30
C ASN A 47 -9.98 -7.42 -0.58
N HIS A 48 -10.85 -7.93 0.29
CA HIS A 48 -11.74 -7.09 1.08
C HIS A 48 -10.95 -6.15 2.00
N LEU A 49 -9.98 -6.66 2.76
CA LEU A 49 -9.13 -5.83 3.62
C LEU A 49 -8.37 -4.77 2.81
N ASN A 50 -7.74 -5.16 1.69
CA ASN A 50 -7.05 -4.20 0.82
C ASN A 50 -7.98 -3.10 0.30
N GLN A 51 -9.22 -3.41 -0.06
CA GLN A 51 -10.19 -2.42 -0.51
C GLN A 51 -10.52 -1.41 0.60
N LEU A 52 -10.70 -1.86 1.84
CA LEU A 52 -10.95 -0.97 2.99
C LEU A 52 -9.80 0.03 3.18
N PHE A 53 -8.55 -0.46 3.15
CA PHE A 53 -7.37 0.41 3.27
C PHE A 53 -7.16 1.32 2.06
N ALA A 54 -7.49 0.87 0.85
CA ALA A 54 -7.42 1.66 -0.38
C ALA A 54 -8.46 2.79 -0.44
N ASN A 55 -9.59 2.67 0.28
CA ASN A 55 -10.64 3.68 0.34
C ASN A 55 -10.32 4.86 1.28
N LEU A 56 -9.18 4.81 1.98
CA LEU A 56 -8.72 5.90 2.84
C LEU A 56 -8.15 7.06 2.01
N SER A 57 -8.57 8.27 2.32
CA SER A 57 -7.96 9.49 1.79
C SER A 57 -6.54 9.66 2.34
N GLN A 58 -5.66 10.35 1.61
CA GLN A 58 -4.31 10.70 2.09
C GLN A 58 -4.33 11.34 3.49
N ARG A 59 -5.30 12.22 3.76
CA ARG A 59 -5.44 12.88 5.08
C ARG A 59 -5.86 11.90 6.19
N GLU A 60 -6.61 10.87 5.84
CA GLU A 60 -7.02 9.80 6.76
C GLU A 60 -5.87 8.82 7.01
N GLN A 61 -5.08 8.51 5.98
CA GLN A 61 -3.86 7.71 6.09
C GLN A 61 -2.83 8.35 7.03
N HIS A 62 -2.64 9.68 6.98
CA HIS A 62 -1.76 10.36 7.93
C HIS A 62 -2.24 10.22 9.38
N VAL A 63 -3.56 10.33 9.61
CA VAL A 63 -4.13 10.13 10.96
C VAL A 63 -3.94 8.68 11.39
N LEU A 64 -4.18 7.72 10.49
CA LEU A 64 -3.99 6.30 10.76
C LEU A 64 -2.55 5.99 11.19
N ASP A 65 -1.55 6.51 10.48
CA ASP A 65 -0.13 6.32 10.82
C ASP A 65 0.21 6.84 12.23
N LEU A 66 -0.28 8.03 12.60
CA LEU A 66 -0.12 8.56 13.95
C LEU A 66 -0.81 7.70 15.03
N VAL A 67 -1.99 7.17 14.71
CA VAL A 67 -2.73 6.26 15.59
C VAL A 67 -1.97 4.96 15.82
N LEU A 68 -1.35 4.40 14.76
CA LEU A 68 -0.55 3.18 14.85
C LEU A 68 0.75 3.38 15.64
N ARG A 69 1.32 4.58 15.59
CA ARG A 69 2.47 4.98 16.41
C ARG A 69 2.11 5.25 17.88
N GLY A 70 0.82 5.19 18.24
CA GLY A 70 0.35 5.47 19.60
C GLY A 70 0.36 6.94 19.99
N VAL A 71 0.41 7.85 19.02
CA VAL A 71 0.44 9.30 19.28
C VAL A 71 -0.93 9.76 19.80
N PRO A 72 -0.98 10.53 20.91
CA PRO A 72 -2.23 11.02 21.46
C PRO A 72 -2.89 12.08 20.54
N ASN A 73 -4.21 12.29 20.70
CA ASN A 73 -4.99 13.20 19.85
C ASN A 73 -4.45 14.63 19.83
N ARG A 74 -3.96 15.12 20.99
CA ARG A 74 -3.44 16.47 21.13
C ARG A 74 -2.14 16.67 20.37
N GLU A 75 -1.22 15.71 20.43
CA GLU A 75 0.04 15.76 19.69
C GLU A 75 -0.20 15.56 18.18
N SER A 76 -1.11 14.66 17.81
CA SER A 76 -1.51 14.47 16.40
C SER A 76 -2.08 15.76 15.79
N ALA A 77 -2.86 16.51 16.58
CA ALA A 77 -3.42 17.80 16.18
C ALA A 77 -2.33 18.85 15.96
N GLN A 78 -1.30 18.87 16.83
CA GLN A 78 -0.13 19.76 16.68
C GLN A 78 0.70 19.42 15.45
N GLN A 79 0.98 18.12 15.20
CA GLN A 79 1.79 17.68 14.06
C GLN A 79 1.12 17.97 12.71
N LEU A 80 -0.21 17.89 12.66
CA LEU A 80 -0.99 18.13 11.44
C LEU A 80 -1.54 19.57 11.34
N SER A 81 -1.21 20.44 12.30
CA SER A 81 -1.70 21.84 12.38
C SER A 81 -3.23 21.95 12.25
N VAL A 82 -3.97 21.07 12.92
CA VAL A 82 -5.44 21.05 12.93
C VAL A 82 -5.98 21.05 14.36
N SER A 83 -7.27 21.35 14.53
CA SER A 83 -7.90 21.27 15.86
C SER A 83 -8.03 19.82 16.35
N VAL A 84 -8.02 19.63 17.68
CA VAL A 84 -8.24 18.31 18.30
C VAL A 84 -9.58 17.70 17.86
N ARG A 85 -10.64 18.52 17.79
CA ARG A 85 -11.96 18.13 17.28
C ARG A 85 -11.90 17.59 15.85
N THR A 86 -11.03 18.15 15.01
CA THR A 86 -10.83 17.66 13.63
C THR A 86 -10.15 16.29 13.61
N ILE A 87 -9.17 16.05 14.49
CA ILE A 87 -8.53 14.73 14.61
C ILE A 87 -9.54 13.69 15.08
N GLU A 88 -10.35 14.00 16.09
CA GLU A 88 -11.40 13.09 16.58
C GLU A 88 -12.40 12.73 15.48
N ALA A 89 -12.88 13.71 14.73
CA ALA A 89 -13.77 13.47 13.59
C ALA A 89 -13.11 12.64 12.48
N ARG A 90 -11.81 12.85 12.21
CA ARG A 90 -11.05 12.02 11.25
C ARG A 90 -10.84 10.60 11.76
N ARG A 91 -10.53 10.41 13.05
CA ARG A 91 -10.39 9.08 13.67
C ARG A 91 -11.69 8.29 13.59
N ALA A 92 -12.83 8.93 13.88
CA ALA A 92 -14.15 8.32 13.72
C ALA A 92 -14.36 7.84 12.28
N LYS A 93 -14.11 8.71 11.28
CA LYS A 93 -14.22 8.32 9.86
C LYS A 93 -13.26 7.19 9.46
N VAL A 94 -12.03 7.19 9.97
CA VAL A 94 -11.07 6.09 9.73
C VAL A 94 -11.60 4.79 10.30
N TYR A 95 -12.11 4.80 11.53
CA TYR A 95 -12.69 3.63 12.18
C TYR A 95 -13.95 3.13 11.46
N ASP A 96 -14.82 4.03 11.01
CA ASP A 96 -16.00 3.69 10.23
C ASP A 96 -15.61 3.05 8.89
N LYS A 97 -14.67 3.66 8.16
CA LYS A 97 -14.19 3.15 6.87
C LYS A 97 -13.44 1.82 6.96
N LEU A 98 -12.73 1.60 8.06
CA LEU A 98 -12.02 0.35 8.32
C LEU A 98 -12.89 -0.67 9.05
N GLU A 99 -14.15 -0.36 9.34
CA GLU A 99 -15.09 -1.21 10.10
C GLU A 99 -14.47 -1.73 11.40
N CYS A 100 -13.86 -0.83 12.18
CA CYS A 100 -13.19 -1.12 13.44
C CYS A 100 -13.78 -0.25 14.54
N LYS A 101 -14.05 -0.81 15.72
CA LYS A 101 -14.56 -0.06 16.87
C LYS A 101 -13.43 0.48 17.76
N ASN A 102 -12.33 -0.28 17.85
CA ASN A 102 -11.21 0.01 18.73
C ASN A 102 -9.85 -0.12 18.02
N LEU A 103 -8.82 0.47 18.64
CA LEU A 103 -7.43 0.32 18.20
C LEU A 103 -6.99 -1.15 18.09
N ALA A 104 -7.41 -2.00 19.03
CA ALA A 104 -7.08 -3.42 19.00
C ALA A 104 -7.62 -4.14 17.76
N GLU A 105 -8.84 -3.82 17.31
CA GLU A 105 -9.41 -4.39 16.09
C GLU A 105 -8.67 -3.89 14.85
N LEU A 106 -8.30 -2.61 14.83
CA LEU A 106 -7.49 -2.03 13.76
C LEU A 106 -6.14 -2.76 13.62
N VAL A 107 -5.42 -2.94 14.72
CA VAL A 107 -4.14 -3.65 14.75
C VAL A 107 -4.31 -5.09 14.27
N ARG A 108 -5.36 -5.78 14.72
CA ARG A 108 -5.67 -7.15 14.26
C ARG A 108 -5.94 -7.22 12.76
N LYS A 109 -6.66 -6.25 12.17
CA LYS A 109 -6.90 -6.22 10.71
C LYS A 109 -5.62 -5.97 9.93
N ILE A 110 -4.73 -5.12 10.43
CA ILE A 110 -3.42 -4.86 9.80
C ILE A 110 -2.55 -6.12 9.87
N GLU A 111 -2.43 -6.72 11.05
CA GLU A 111 -1.69 -7.97 11.24
C GLU A 111 -2.25 -9.07 10.33
N ARG A 112 -3.58 -9.19 10.26
CA ARG A 112 -4.26 -10.15 9.39
C ARG A 112 -3.95 -9.89 7.91
N LEU A 113 -3.95 -8.64 7.48
CA LEU A 113 -3.59 -8.27 6.11
C LEU A 113 -2.13 -8.65 5.80
N GLU A 114 -1.19 -8.37 6.72
CA GLU A 114 0.22 -8.75 6.56
C GLU A 114 0.42 -10.27 6.50
N GLN A 115 -0.30 -11.03 7.33
CA GLN A 115 -0.28 -12.50 7.28
C GLN A 115 -0.77 -13.04 5.93
N LEU A 116 -1.78 -12.41 5.33
CA LEU A 116 -2.35 -12.83 4.05
C LEU A 116 -1.46 -12.43 2.86
N LYS A 117 -0.72 -11.31 2.93
CA LYS A 117 0.23 -10.90 1.88
C LYS A 117 1.27 -11.98 1.57
N GLN A 118 1.79 -12.65 2.60
CA GLN A 118 2.80 -13.70 2.46
C GLN A 118 2.30 -14.93 1.69
N MET A 119 0.99 -15.08 1.52
CA MET A 119 0.38 -16.21 0.81
C MET A 119 0.01 -15.92 -0.65
N PHE A 120 -0.14 -14.65 -1.07
CA PHE A 120 -0.77 -14.27 -2.36
C PHE A 120 0.08 -13.39 -3.26
N ASP A 121 1.40 -13.44 -3.13
CA ASP A 121 2.29 -12.59 -3.92
C ASP A 121 2.35 -13.02 -5.41
N VAL A 122 1.31 -12.65 -6.16
CA VAL A 122 1.37 -12.32 -7.59
C VAL A 122 0.90 -10.89 -7.72
N SER A 123 1.89 -10.01 -7.67
CA SER A 123 1.90 -8.66 -8.23
C SER A 123 0.91 -7.63 -7.64
N PRO A 124 1.42 -6.52 -7.10
CA PRO A 124 0.61 -5.36 -6.74
C PRO A 124 0.15 -4.68 -8.04
N SER A 125 -0.99 -5.08 -8.60
CA SER A 125 -1.60 -4.35 -9.71
C SER A 125 -2.33 -3.09 -9.21
N LYS A 126 -1.60 -2.19 -8.55
CA LYS A 126 -1.58 -0.73 -8.75
C LYS A 126 -0.22 -0.22 -8.25
N GLY A 127 0.57 0.33 -9.18
CA GLY A 127 1.99 0.68 -9.05
C GLY A 127 2.32 1.88 -8.14
N PRO A 128 3.52 2.46 -8.31
CA PRO A 128 4.35 2.98 -7.23
C PRO A 128 3.75 4.21 -6.55
N VAL A 129 3.57 4.16 -5.24
CA VAL A 129 3.61 5.40 -4.44
C VAL A 129 5.08 5.79 -4.38
N GLN A 130 5.54 6.56 -5.37
CA GLN A 130 6.84 7.19 -5.31
C GLN A 130 6.87 8.15 -4.12
N MET A 131 7.63 7.79 -3.10
CA MET A 131 8.13 8.73 -2.09
C MET A 131 9.63 8.93 -2.36
N SER A 132 9.96 9.91 -3.20
CA SER A 132 11.30 10.49 -3.22
C SER A 132 11.28 11.90 -3.82
N ALA A 133 11.95 12.81 -3.10
CA ALA A 133 12.27 14.20 -3.42
C ALA A 133 11.21 15.28 -3.11
N ILE A 134 11.03 15.60 -1.81
CA ILE A 134 10.86 17.00 -1.40
C ILE A 134 12.17 17.44 -0.74
N THR A 135 13.19 17.58 -1.58
CA THR A 135 14.30 18.52 -1.37
C THR A 135 14.34 19.42 -2.59
N GLY A 136 13.35 20.30 -2.66
CA GLY A 136 13.30 21.41 -3.60
C GLY A 136 13.00 22.66 -2.81
N ARG A 137 14.05 23.42 -2.49
CA ARG A 137 13.97 24.74 -1.88
C ARG A 137 12.91 25.60 -2.57
N LEU A 138 12.25 26.42 -1.75
CA LEU A 138 11.56 27.62 -2.15
C LEU A 138 12.32 28.35 -3.26
N SER A 139 11.64 28.64 -4.36
CA SER A 139 11.83 29.90 -5.07
C SER A 139 10.46 30.54 -5.25
N CYS A 140 10.25 31.57 -4.44
CA CYS A 140 9.18 32.52 -4.49
C CYS A 140 9.01 33.13 -5.89
N ASN A 141 7.74 33.33 -6.25
CA ASN A 141 7.28 34.11 -7.39
C ASN A 141 7.70 35.57 -7.22
N PHE A 142 8.53 36.10 -8.10
CA PHE A 142 8.77 37.54 -8.22
C PHE A 142 8.27 38.01 -9.59
N ASN A 143 7.07 38.58 -9.57
CA ASN A 143 6.51 39.28 -10.72
C ASN A 143 7.12 40.69 -10.71
N SER A 144 8.19 40.93 -11.49
CA SER A 144 8.69 42.27 -11.82
C SER A 144 9.63 42.20 -13.03
N SER A 145 9.31 42.98 -14.06
CA SER A 145 10.14 43.29 -15.21
C SER A 145 11.59 43.58 -14.84
N ILE A 146 12.56 43.05 -15.59
CA ILE A 146 13.78 43.74 -16.06
C ILE A 146 14.41 42.83 -17.12
N SER A 147 14.51 43.33 -18.35
CA SER A 147 15.29 42.79 -19.44
C SER A 147 16.78 43.04 -19.16
N CYS A 148 17.55 41.99 -18.90
CA CYS A 148 19.01 42.06 -18.82
C CYS A 148 19.62 41.83 -20.20
N HIS A 149 20.04 42.91 -20.86
CA HIS A 149 21.03 42.87 -21.94
C HIS A 149 22.43 42.81 -21.30
N THR A 150 23.12 41.69 -21.48
CA THR A 150 24.57 41.60 -21.21
C THR A 150 25.32 41.90 -22.51
N SER A 151 25.85 43.11 -22.63
CA SER A 151 26.86 43.42 -23.64
C SER A 151 27.87 44.42 -23.09
N GLY A 152 29.13 43.97 -23.03
CA GLY A 152 30.33 44.79 -23.00
C GLY A 152 30.80 45.21 -21.62
N PHE A 153 31.93 44.65 -21.17
CA PHE A 153 32.99 45.47 -20.60
C PHE A 153 34.33 44.71 -20.69
N SER A 154 35.26 45.31 -21.44
CA SER A 154 36.60 44.84 -21.77
C SER A 154 37.51 44.70 -20.55
N LEU A 155 38.42 43.73 -20.61
CA LEU A 155 39.71 43.80 -19.91
C LEU A 155 40.59 44.84 -20.62
N ASP A 156 41.09 45.82 -19.87
CA ASP A 156 42.48 46.29 -19.91
C ASP A 156 42.67 47.49 -18.97
N GLY A 157 43.76 47.45 -18.20
CA GLY A 157 44.48 48.68 -17.84
C GLY A 157 44.50 49.12 -16.38
N LEU A 158 45.74 49.18 -15.87
CA LEU A 158 46.30 50.11 -14.87
C LEU A 158 46.12 49.83 -13.36
N LEU A 159 47.21 49.31 -12.79
CA LEU A 159 48.09 50.02 -11.84
C LEU A 159 47.52 51.33 -11.25
N VAL A 160 47.43 51.41 -9.92
CA VAL A 160 48.04 52.48 -9.08
C VAL A 160 47.79 52.25 -7.57
N ASN A 161 48.91 52.14 -6.83
CA ASN A 161 49.21 52.49 -5.43
C ASN A 161 48.37 51.94 -4.25
N LYS A 162 48.98 51.10 -3.40
CA LYS A 162 49.84 51.53 -2.27
C LYS A 162 50.74 50.39 -1.78
#